data_AF-A0A699YNK7-F1
#
_entry.id   AF-A0A699YNK7-F1
#
_cell.length_a   1.000
_cell.length_b   1.000
_cell.length_c   1.000
_cell.angle_alpha   90.00
_cell.angle_beta   90.00
_cell.angle_gamma   90.00
#
_symmetry.space_group_name_H-M   'P 1'
#
loop_
_entity.id
_entity.type
_entity.pdbx_description
1 polymer ?
#
loop_
_entity_poly.entity_id
_entity_poly.type
_entity_poly.pdbx_seq_one_letter_code
_entity_poly.pdbx_strand_id
1 'polypeptide(L)'
;MHAARAIAEHSWPSCGLRRLRDNVLRRGGGRGLGHPEGTIAVAEDNLITTYDFEGNMRDHVAVQGNINCMACLSDGRLIFIADDTMYMANLRAEIEDDFVMVFVAKQLVSHVKPSGGLALMHAAKKLLFISSRNSLCELDIESKESRVITESMEAGRLCSGTDKSALFISLTSSGSLYLTPCSMEGILDLERKIMLPATTTDCCVNSQGGLLMLEKPGKDKLARLCLMRGLLPCSEA
;
A
#
# COMPACT_ATOMS: atom_id res chain seq x y z
N MET A 1 21.55 5.75 -9.09
CA MET A 1 21.59 4.55 -8.24
C MET A 1 20.47 4.71 -7.21
N HIS A 2 19.23 4.41 -7.62
CA HIS A 2 18.03 4.66 -6.81
C HIS A 2 17.62 3.37 -6.10
N ALA A 3 17.56 3.42 -4.76
CA ALA A 3 17.16 2.31 -3.92
C ALA A 3 15.62 2.24 -3.89
N ALA A 4 15.06 1.22 -4.53
CA ALA A 4 13.64 0.88 -4.41
C ALA A 4 13.39 0.17 -3.07
N ARG A 5 12.29 0.53 -2.41
CA ARG A 5 11.86 0.11 -1.07
C ARG A 5 10.54 -0.66 -1.17
N ALA A 6 10.40 -1.79 -0.47
CA ALA A 6 9.35 -2.80 -0.72
C ALA A 6 8.61 -3.23 0.56
N ILE A 7 7.28 -3.37 0.45
CA ILE A 7 6.33 -3.70 1.52
C ILE A 7 5.25 -4.62 0.93
N ALA A 8 4.85 -5.70 1.63
CA ALA A 8 3.94 -6.76 1.16
C ALA A 8 2.64 -6.80 1.97
N GLU A 9 1.46 -6.82 1.32
CA GLU A 9 0.16 -7.02 1.97
C GLU A 9 -0.75 -8.04 1.24
N HIS A 10 -1.44 -8.81 2.09
CA HIS A 10 -2.46 -9.85 1.87
C HIS A 10 -2.08 -11.32 1.55
N SER A 11 -2.98 -12.16 2.05
CA SER A 11 -2.93 -13.57 2.40
C SER A 11 -2.39 -14.51 1.34
N TRP A 12 -1.36 -15.28 1.70
CA TRP A 12 -1.05 -16.52 1.02
C TRP A 12 -2.01 -17.60 1.57
N PRO A 13 -2.81 -18.28 0.73
CA PRO A 13 -3.39 -19.54 1.15
C PRO A 13 -2.23 -20.46 1.56
N SER A 14 -2.37 -21.15 2.69
CA SER A 14 -1.38 -22.00 3.35
C SER A 14 -0.99 -23.27 2.57
N CYS A 15 -1.06 -23.24 1.24
CA CYS A 15 -0.75 -24.35 0.36
C CYS A 15 0.29 -23.89 -0.68
N GLY A 16 1.58 -24.20 -0.47
CA GLY A 16 2.57 -24.16 -1.56
C GLY A 16 3.90 -23.42 -1.32
N LEU A 17 4.32 -23.19 -0.07
CA LEU A 17 5.55 -22.46 0.30
C LEU A 17 6.88 -23.24 0.01
N ARG A 18 7.05 -23.77 -1.21
CA ARG A 18 8.28 -24.46 -1.64
C ARG A 18 8.88 -24.00 -2.98
N ARG A 19 8.27 -23.10 -3.76
CA ARG A 19 8.80 -22.74 -5.10
C ARG A 19 8.70 -21.26 -5.47
N LEU A 20 9.12 -20.36 -4.57
CA LEU A 20 9.34 -18.95 -4.93
C LEU A 20 10.78 -18.55 -4.62
N ARG A 21 11.74 -19.42 -4.97
CA ARG A 21 13.12 -19.28 -4.52
C ARG A 21 14.09 -18.66 -5.53
N ASP A 22 13.89 -18.79 -6.85
CA ASP A 22 15.09 -18.66 -7.72
C ASP A 22 15.11 -17.64 -8.86
N ASN A 23 14.04 -16.96 -9.31
CA ASN A 23 14.16 -16.17 -10.57
C ASN A 23 13.77 -14.68 -10.60
N VAL A 24 13.10 -14.11 -9.58
CA VAL A 24 12.62 -12.70 -9.67
C VAL A 24 13.47 -11.69 -8.86
N LEU A 25 14.36 -12.14 -7.97
CA LEU A 25 15.09 -11.26 -7.04
C LEU A 25 16.41 -10.68 -7.56
N ARG A 26 16.73 -10.78 -8.86
CA ARG A 26 18.05 -10.34 -9.38
C ARG A 26 18.09 -8.97 -10.05
N ARG A 27 16.99 -8.34 -10.47
CA ARG A 27 16.99 -6.98 -11.04
C ARG A 27 15.61 -6.30 -10.84
N GLY A 28 15.58 -5.19 -10.08
CA GLY A 28 14.41 -4.29 -9.97
C GLY A 28 13.46 -4.62 -8.83
N GLY A 29 13.35 -3.73 -7.83
CA GLY A 29 12.43 -3.86 -6.71
C GLY A 29 11.08 -3.22 -7.01
N GLY A 30 10.08 -4.04 -7.29
CA GLY A 30 8.71 -3.59 -7.61
C GLY A 30 7.69 -3.84 -6.49
N ARG A 31 6.69 -2.96 -6.36
CA ARG A 31 5.64 -2.95 -5.32
C ARG A 31 4.43 -3.86 -5.63
N GLY A 32 4.46 -5.16 -5.32
CA GLY A 32 3.37 -6.08 -5.66
C GLY A 32 2.11 -6.02 -4.78
N LEU A 33 0.91 -5.90 -5.36
CA LEU A 33 -0.41 -6.10 -4.71
C LEU A 33 -1.19 -7.24 -5.38
N GLY A 34 -1.66 -8.20 -4.58
CA GLY A 34 -2.41 -9.36 -5.05
C GLY A 34 -3.88 -9.07 -5.40
N HIS A 35 -4.26 -9.41 -6.63
CA HIS A 35 -5.61 -9.48 -7.19
C HIS A 35 -6.26 -10.82 -6.78
N PRO A 36 -7.60 -10.90 -6.63
CA PRO A 36 -8.29 -12.17 -6.33
C PRO A 36 -8.04 -13.30 -7.34
N GLU A 37 -7.58 -12.99 -8.55
CA GLU A 37 -7.17 -13.98 -9.58
C GLU A 37 -5.67 -14.34 -9.52
N GLY A 38 -4.96 -13.95 -8.46
CA GLY A 38 -3.53 -14.21 -8.30
C GLY A 38 -2.61 -13.32 -9.14
N THR A 39 -3.10 -12.16 -9.59
CA THR A 39 -2.29 -11.15 -10.31
C THR A 39 -1.62 -10.21 -9.32
N ILE A 40 -0.36 -9.87 -9.52
CA ILE A 40 0.40 -8.96 -8.67
C ILE A 40 0.64 -7.67 -9.45
N ALA A 41 0.08 -6.54 -9.00
CA ALA A 41 0.34 -5.23 -9.61
C ALA A 41 1.53 -4.55 -8.93
N VAL A 42 2.47 -4.04 -9.72
CA VAL A 42 3.74 -3.43 -9.32
C VAL A 42 3.85 -2.03 -9.90
N ALA A 43 4.10 -1.03 -9.06
CA ALA A 43 4.39 0.33 -9.50
C ALA A 43 5.90 0.64 -9.45
N GLU A 44 6.45 1.15 -10.55
CA GLU A 44 7.79 1.72 -10.67
C GLU A 44 7.71 3.03 -11.46
N ASP A 45 8.08 4.15 -10.83
CA ASP A 45 7.95 5.50 -11.39
C ASP A 45 6.55 5.76 -11.97
N ASN A 46 6.43 5.89 -13.28
CA ASN A 46 5.19 6.13 -14.00
C ASN A 46 4.66 4.87 -14.70
N LEU A 47 5.05 3.68 -14.25
CA LEU A 47 4.67 2.40 -14.84
C LEU A 47 3.99 1.49 -13.81
N ILE A 48 2.89 0.86 -14.23
CA ILE A 48 2.24 -0.23 -13.50
C ILE A 48 2.42 -1.51 -14.29
N THR A 49 3.18 -2.45 -13.74
CA THR A 49 3.40 -3.78 -14.31
C THR A 49 2.58 -4.80 -13.54
N THR A 50 1.86 -5.69 -14.23
CA THR A 50 1.15 -6.80 -13.60
C THR A 50 1.86 -8.11 -13.86
N TYR A 51 1.87 -8.99 -12.86
CA TYR A 51 2.46 -10.33 -12.91
C TYR A 51 1.42 -11.38 -12.53
N ASP A 52 1.58 -12.62 -12.96
CA ASP A 52 0.85 -13.74 -12.34
C ASP A 52 1.53 -14.23 -11.05
N PHE A 53 0.94 -15.25 -10.42
CA PHE A 53 1.49 -15.87 -9.21
C PHE A 53 2.78 -16.66 -9.45
N GLU A 54 3.10 -17.00 -10.71
CA GLU A 54 4.37 -17.61 -11.10
C GLU A 54 5.47 -16.55 -11.30
N GLY A 55 5.10 -15.27 -11.31
CA GLY A 55 5.99 -14.15 -11.53
C GLY A 55 6.19 -13.81 -13.01
N ASN A 56 5.39 -14.36 -13.91
CA ASN A 56 5.41 -13.98 -15.32
C ASN A 56 4.72 -12.63 -15.48
N MET A 57 5.36 -11.72 -16.21
CA MET A 57 4.77 -10.43 -16.56
C MET A 57 3.57 -10.66 -17.48
N ARG A 58 2.42 -10.11 -17.09
CA ARG A 58 1.18 -10.12 -17.90
C ARG A 58 1.04 -8.86 -18.73
N ASP A 59 1.26 -7.71 -18.11
CA ASP A 59 1.03 -6.42 -18.74
C ASP A 59 1.88 -5.31 -18.11
N HIS A 60 2.03 -4.19 -18.82
CA HIS A 60 2.66 -2.97 -18.33
C HIS A 60 1.96 -1.74 -18.89
N VAL A 61 1.62 -0.80 -18.01
CA VAL A 61 0.86 0.39 -18.38
C VAL A 61 1.57 1.63 -17.90
N ALA A 62 1.87 2.53 -18.83
CA ALA A 62 2.36 3.86 -18.50
C ALA A 62 1.20 4.73 -17.98
N VAL A 63 1.42 5.38 -16.85
CA VAL A 63 0.52 6.39 -16.28
C VAL A 63 1.17 7.76 -16.36
N GLN A 64 0.33 8.80 -16.25
CA GLN A 64 0.82 10.17 -16.16
C GLN A 64 1.24 10.47 -14.71
N GLY A 65 2.51 10.81 -14.52
CA GLY A 65 3.08 11.19 -13.23
C GLY A 65 3.73 10.04 -12.46
N ASN A 66 4.40 10.36 -11.36
CA ASN A 66 5.11 9.37 -10.53
C ASN A 66 4.18 8.74 -9.50
N ILE A 67 4.07 7.42 -9.51
CA ILE A 67 3.23 6.66 -8.60
C ILE A 67 3.84 6.66 -7.20
N ASN A 68 3.17 7.33 -6.27
CA ASN A 68 3.62 7.48 -4.89
C ASN A 68 3.12 6.33 -4.01
N CYS A 69 1.87 5.89 -4.22
CA CYS A 69 1.25 4.79 -3.51
C CYS A 69 0.11 4.16 -4.31
N MET A 70 -0.23 2.93 -3.94
CA MET A 70 -1.17 2.08 -4.64
C MET A 70 -1.82 1.12 -3.65
N ALA A 71 -3.10 0.80 -3.83
CA ALA A 71 -3.84 -0.24 -3.11
C ALA A 71 -4.81 -0.94 -4.06
N CYS A 72 -5.11 -2.21 -3.80
CA CYS A 72 -6.02 -3.01 -4.59
C CYS A 72 -7.30 -3.28 -3.82
N LEU A 73 -8.44 -3.06 -4.47
CA LEU A 73 -9.76 -3.43 -3.97
C LEU A 73 -10.00 -4.93 -4.21
N SER A 74 -10.85 -5.53 -3.38
CA SER A 74 -11.19 -6.96 -3.46
C SER A 74 -11.92 -7.35 -4.76
N ASP A 75 -12.45 -6.37 -5.50
CA ASP A 75 -13.12 -6.58 -6.79
C ASP A 75 -12.19 -6.47 -8.00
N GLY A 76 -10.89 -6.27 -7.75
CA GLY A 76 -9.84 -6.18 -8.76
C GLY A 76 -9.52 -4.76 -9.23
N ARG A 77 -10.24 -3.75 -8.74
CA ARG A 77 -9.89 -2.36 -9.01
C ARG A 77 -8.62 -1.96 -8.27
N LEU A 78 -7.88 -1.03 -8.85
CA LEU A 78 -6.65 -0.46 -8.34
C LEU A 78 -6.87 1.00 -8.02
N ILE A 79 -6.56 1.44 -6.80
CA ILE A 79 -6.48 2.85 -6.44
C ILE A 79 -5.01 3.22 -6.35
N PHE A 80 -4.61 4.31 -6.99
CA PHE A 80 -3.23 4.81 -6.89
C PHE A 80 -3.18 6.33 -6.89
N ILE A 81 -2.09 6.86 -6.34
CA ILE A 81 -1.78 8.29 -6.37
C ILE A 81 -0.56 8.45 -7.26
N ALA A 82 -0.72 9.20 -8.35
CA ALA A 82 0.38 9.63 -9.20
C ALA A 82 0.52 11.15 -9.11
N ASP A 83 1.73 11.61 -8.74
CA ASP A 83 2.02 12.98 -8.33
C ASP A 83 1.02 13.47 -7.26
N ASP A 84 0.10 14.36 -7.64
CA ASP A 84 -0.91 14.98 -6.79
C ASP A 84 -2.35 14.60 -7.17
N THR A 85 -2.52 13.53 -7.97
CA THR A 85 -3.82 13.08 -8.47
C THR A 85 -4.09 11.63 -8.05
N MET A 86 -5.30 11.39 -7.55
CA MET A 86 -5.77 10.05 -7.19
C MET A 86 -6.58 9.44 -8.35
N TYR A 87 -6.22 8.24 -8.73
CA TYR A 87 -6.86 7.48 -9.79
C TYR A 87 -7.45 6.17 -9.26
N MET A 88 -8.51 5.72 -9.91
CA MET A 88 -9.02 4.37 -9.81
C MET A 88 -9.00 3.74 -11.20
N ALA A 89 -8.33 2.60 -11.33
CA ALA A 89 -8.28 1.82 -12.55
C ALA A 89 -8.93 0.46 -12.35
N ASN A 90 -9.48 -0.11 -13.42
CA ASN A 90 -9.89 -1.50 -13.44
C ASN A 90 -8.77 -2.33 -14.08
N LEU A 91 -8.34 -3.41 -13.43
CA LEU A 91 -7.32 -4.32 -13.96
C LEU A 91 -7.91 -5.51 -14.72
N ARG A 92 -9.21 -5.47 -15.05
CA ARG A 92 -9.85 -6.56 -15.77
C ARG A 92 -9.48 -6.54 -17.25
N ALA A 93 -9.05 -7.69 -17.75
CA ALA A 93 -9.05 -7.98 -19.18
C ALA A 93 -10.50 -8.04 -19.65
N GLU A 94 -10.92 -7.10 -20.48
CA GLU A 94 -12.14 -7.32 -21.27
C GLU A 94 -11.77 -8.29 -22.39
N ILE A 95 -12.45 -9.44 -22.42
CA ILE A 95 -12.25 -10.46 -23.44
C ILE A 95 -13.07 -10.04 -24.66
N GLU A 96 -12.48 -9.25 -25.55
CA GLU A 96 -12.98 -9.09 -26.92
C GLU A 96 -11.95 -9.63 -27.90
N ASP A 97 -12.10 -10.92 -28.25
CA ASP A 97 -11.48 -11.71 -29.34
C ASP A 97 -9.94 -11.72 -29.53
N ASP A 98 -9.21 -10.80 -28.92
CA ASP A 98 -7.76 -10.77 -28.76
C ASP A 98 -7.51 -10.20 -27.35
N PHE A 99 -6.79 -10.91 -26.49
CA PHE A 99 -6.55 -10.51 -25.09
C PHE A 99 -5.85 -9.14 -24.99
N VAL A 100 -6.60 -8.05 -25.01
CA VAL A 100 -6.10 -6.70 -24.77
C VAL A 100 -6.57 -6.26 -23.38
N MET A 101 -5.63 -6.12 -22.46
CA MET A 101 -5.89 -5.45 -21.18
C MET A 101 -6.14 -3.97 -21.45
N VAL A 102 -7.37 -3.51 -21.21
CA VAL A 102 -7.72 -2.09 -21.34
C VAL A 102 -7.57 -1.44 -19.98
N PHE A 103 -6.47 -0.71 -19.78
CA PHE A 103 -6.28 0.08 -18.57
C PHE A 103 -7.03 1.40 -18.67
N VAL A 104 -8.18 1.47 -18.00
CA VAL A 104 -8.96 2.71 -17.87
C VAL A 104 -8.79 3.27 -16.46
N ALA A 105 -7.90 4.25 -16.31
CA ALA A 105 -7.79 5.04 -15.09
C ALA A 105 -8.76 6.23 -15.12
N LYS A 106 -9.57 6.36 -14.08
CA LYS A 106 -10.45 7.51 -13.85
C LYS A 106 -9.98 8.28 -12.62
N GLN A 107 -9.92 9.60 -12.72
CA GLN A 107 -9.66 10.44 -11.55
C GLN A 107 -10.77 10.22 -10.51
N LEU A 108 -10.34 9.93 -9.28
CA LEU A 108 -11.24 9.60 -8.18
C LEU A 108 -11.68 10.84 -7.41
N VAL A 109 -10.75 11.77 -7.17
CA VAL A 109 -10.98 13.04 -6.47
C VAL A 109 -10.22 14.16 -7.17
N SER A 110 -10.88 15.31 -7.36
CA SER A 110 -10.31 16.49 -8.03
C SER A 110 -10.08 17.70 -7.13
N HIS A 111 -10.81 17.80 -6.01
CA HIS A 111 -10.79 18.97 -5.13
C HIS A 111 -9.78 18.85 -3.97
N VAL A 112 -9.21 17.66 -3.76
CA VAL A 112 -8.13 17.43 -2.78
C VAL A 112 -6.95 16.79 -3.48
N LYS A 113 -5.76 17.36 -3.25
CA LYS A 113 -4.49 16.84 -3.75
C LYS A 113 -3.87 15.89 -2.72
N PRO A 114 -3.84 14.57 -2.94
CA PRO A 114 -3.06 13.65 -2.12
C PRO A 114 -1.56 13.97 -2.19
N SER A 115 -0.82 13.67 -1.13
CA SER A 115 0.65 13.82 -1.07
C SER A 115 1.39 12.51 -0.84
N GLY A 116 0.70 11.50 -0.32
CA GLY A 116 1.24 10.16 -0.15
C GLY A 116 0.65 9.45 1.03
N GLY A 117 0.86 8.13 1.06
CA GLY A 117 0.24 7.27 2.06
C GLY A 117 -1.24 7.08 1.78
N LEU A 118 -1.66 5.83 1.81
CA LEU A 118 -3.04 5.46 1.56
C LEU A 118 -3.34 4.24 2.42
N ALA A 119 -4.48 4.27 3.09
CA ALA A 119 -4.97 3.14 3.86
C ALA A 119 -6.40 2.83 3.43
N LEU A 120 -6.60 1.59 2.98
CA LEU A 120 -7.87 1.11 2.50
C LEU A 120 -8.62 0.39 3.62
N MET A 121 -9.85 0.82 3.87
CA MET A 121 -10.78 0.21 4.82
C MET A 121 -11.81 -0.59 4.03
N HIS A 122 -11.52 -1.87 3.75
CA HIS A 122 -12.33 -2.67 2.83
C HIS A 122 -13.78 -2.80 3.28
N ALA A 123 -14.02 -3.18 4.54
CA ALA A 123 -15.38 -3.36 5.05
C ALA A 123 -16.22 -2.08 4.99
N ALA A 124 -15.58 -0.92 5.21
CA ALA A 124 -16.26 0.37 5.20
C ALA A 124 -16.33 1.01 3.80
N LYS A 125 -15.70 0.41 2.78
CA LYS A 125 -15.53 0.99 1.43
C LYS A 125 -14.97 2.41 1.46
N LYS A 126 -14.04 2.64 2.38
CA LYS A 126 -13.43 3.96 2.62
C LYS A 126 -11.94 3.93 2.39
N LEU A 127 -11.41 5.10 2.12
CA LEU A 127 -10.00 5.34 1.90
C LEU A 127 -9.54 6.47 2.80
N LEU A 128 -8.50 6.23 3.58
CA LEU A 128 -7.76 7.29 4.26
C LEU A 128 -6.53 7.67 3.43
N PHE A 129 -6.26 8.96 3.32
CA PHE A 129 -5.07 9.46 2.64
C PHE A 129 -4.61 10.78 3.25
N ILE A 130 -3.33 11.12 3.08
CA ILE A 130 -2.77 12.41 3.51
C ILE A 130 -2.78 13.36 2.31
N SER A 131 -3.29 14.57 2.51
CA SER A 131 -3.27 15.62 1.50
C SER A 131 -1.93 16.36 1.44
N SER A 132 -1.69 17.14 0.39
CA SER A 132 -0.53 18.04 0.27
C SER A 132 -0.48 19.15 1.31
N ARG A 133 -1.56 19.35 2.08
CA ARG A 133 -1.60 20.24 3.24
C ARG A 133 -1.42 19.48 4.55
N ASN A 134 -0.88 18.26 4.51
CA ASN A 134 -0.71 17.37 5.66
C ASN A 134 -2.00 17.22 6.50
N SER A 135 -3.15 17.11 5.83
CA SER A 135 -4.42 16.82 6.49
C SER A 135 -4.80 15.38 6.23
N LEU A 136 -5.34 14.70 7.24
CA LEU A 136 -5.97 13.40 7.06
C LEU A 136 -7.31 13.61 6.37
N CYS A 137 -7.47 12.96 5.23
CA CYS A 137 -8.69 12.97 4.48
C CYS A 137 -9.29 11.56 4.46
N GLU A 138 -10.62 11.53 4.54
CA GLU A 138 -11.42 10.35 4.27
C GLU A 138 -12.09 10.53 2.90
N LEU A 139 -12.06 9.49 2.09
CA LEU A 139 -12.80 9.38 0.85
C LEU A 139 -13.72 8.17 0.93
N ASP A 140 -15.00 8.41 0.67
CA ASP A 140 -15.96 7.34 0.39
C ASP A 140 -15.82 6.93 -1.08
N ILE A 141 -15.49 5.65 -1.32
CA ILE A 141 -15.08 5.18 -2.66
C ILE A 141 -16.26 5.16 -3.64
N GLU A 142 -17.49 4.94 -3.15
CA GLU A 142 -18.69 4.79 -3.98
C GLU A 142 -19.25 6.17 -4.37
N SER A 143 -19.45 7.04 -3.39
CA SER A 143 -19.97 8.40 -3.61
C SER A 143 -18.93 9.35 -4.18
N LYS A 144 -17.63 9.03 -4.02
CA LYS A 144 -16.48 9.89 -4.35
C LYS A 144 -16.44 11.20 -3.57
N GLU A 145 -17.16 11.26 -2.45
CA GLU A 145 -17.10 12.38 -1.53
C GLU A 145 -15.86 12.28 -0.66
N SER A 146 -15.10 13.37 -0.60
CA SER A 146 -13.90 13.48 0.23
C SER A 146 -14.10 14.57 1.28
N ARG A 147 -13.64 14.31 2.50
CA ARG A 147 -13.67 15.26 3.61
C ARG A 147 -12.37 15.23 4.40
N VAL A 148 -12.02 16.37 4.98
CA VAL A 148 -10.93 16.46 5.95
C VAL A 148 -11.46 16.01 7.30
N ILE A 149 -10.80 15.02 7.92
CA ILE A 149 -11.16 14.52 9.25
C ILE A 149 -10.16 14.97 10.33
N THR A 150 -8.93 15.28 9.94
CA THR A 150 -7.92 15.85 10.85
C THR A 150 -7.05 16.84 10.09
N GLU A 151 -6.94 18.06 10.62
CA GLU A 151 -6.11 19.11 10.04
C GLU A 151 -4.70 19.09 10.63
N SER A 152 -3.73 19.61 9.86
CA SER A 152 -2.38 19.94 10.35
C SER A 152 -1.64 18.79 11.06
N MET A 153 -1.62 17.62 10.45
CA MET A 153 -0.82 16.49 10.93
C MET A 153 0.68 16.69 10.69
N GLU A 154 1.48 15.91 11.42
CA GLU A 154 2.87 15.70 11.06
C GLU A 154 2.99 15.12 9.65
N ALA A 155 4.08 15.46 8.94
CA ALA A 155 4.38 14.81 7.68
C ALA A 155 4.62 13.31 7.91
N GLY A 156 3.96 12.48 7.11
CA GLY A 156 4.00 11.04 7.30
C GLY A 156 3.44 10.27 6.12
N ARG A 157 3.21 8.99 6.37
CA ARG A 157 2.60 8.04 5.43
C ARG A 157 1.54 7.23 6.16
N LEU A 158 0.58 6.72 5.40
CA LEU A 158 -0.40 5.76 5.86
C LEU A 158 -0.13 4.41 5.20
N CYS A 159 -0.28 3.36 6.00
CA CYS A 159 -0.37 1.98 5.55
C CYS A 159 -1.75 1.44 5.91
N SER A 160 -2.35 0.70 4.99
CA SER A 160 -3.53 -0.11 5.29
C SER A 160 -3.20 -1.07 6.43
N GLY A 161 -4.21 -1.40 7.23
CA GLY A 161 -4.03 -2.29 8.38
C GLY A 161 -5.16 -3.29 8.46
N THR A 162 -6.06 -3.06 9.42
CA THR A 162 -7.31 -3.79 9.54
C THR A 162 -8.45 -2.98 8.91
N ASP A 163 -9.64 -3.57 8.84
CA ASP A 163 -10.84 -2.88 8.35
C ASP A 163 -11.26 -1.66 9.20
N LYS A 164 -10.70 -1.51 10.39
CA LYS A 164 -11.05 -0.45 11.36
C LYS A 164 -9.86 0.47 11.68
N SER A 165 -8.66 0.13 11.24
CA SER A 165 -7.46 0.84 11.65
C SER A 165 -6.37 0.78 10.59
N ALA A 166 -5.77 1.94 10.36
CA ALA A 166 -4.57 2.12 9.57
C ALA A 166 -3.36 2.28 10.50
N LEU A 167 -2.17 2.28 9.90
CA LEU A 167 -0.96 2.70 10.58
C LEU A 167 -0.45 4.01 9.99
N PHE A 168 -0.34 5.03 10.83
CA PHE A 168 0.33 6.27 10.51
C PHE A 168 1.82 6.16 10.86
N ILE A 169 2.66 6.50 9.90
CA ILE A 169 4.12 6.42 9.99
C ILE A 169 4.70 7.82 9.80
N SER A 170 5.26 8.42 10.85
CA SER A 170 6.00 9.68 10.76
C SER A 170 7.49 9.48 11.03
N LEU A 171 8.30 10.41 10.51
CA LEU A 171 9.74 10.45 10.76
C LEU A 171 10.04 11.42 11.89
N THR A 172 10.89 11.01 12.83
CA THR A 172 11.42 11.92 13.85
C THR A 172 12.51 12.81 13.25
N SER A 173 12.83 13.91 13.93
CA SER A 173 14.00 14.75 13.60
C SER A 173 15.32 13.97 13.69
N SER A 174 15.36 12.90 14.48
CA SER A 174 16.50 11.98 14.58
C SER A 174 16.51 10.86 13.51
N GLY A 175 15.53 10.83 12.60
CA GLY A 175 15.40 9.84 11.54
C GLY A 175 14.80 8.49 11.97
N SER A 176 14.32 8.38 13.20
CA SER A 176 13.56 7.21 13.68
C SER A 176 12.13 7.22 13.12
N LEU A 177 11.46 6.08 13.15
CA LEU A 177 10.07 5.96 12.70
C LEU A 177 9.13 5.93 13.90
N TYR A 178 8.11 6.77 13.87
CA TYR A 178 6.97 6.68 14.77
C TYR A 178 5.82 5.96 14.07
N LEU A 179 5.40 4.85 14.66
CA LEU A 179 4.29 4.04 14.22
C LEU A 179 3.12 4.31 15.16
N THR A 180 2.05 4.90 14.65
CA THR A 180 0.89 5.31 15.44
C THR A 180 -0.37 4.70 14.81
N PRO A 181 -1.11 3.84 15.53
CA PRO A 181 -2.40 3.37 15.04
C PRO A 181 -3.31 4.55 14.74
N CYS A 182 -4.01 4.50 13.61
CA CYS A 182 -4.94 5.53 13.17
C CYS A 182 -6.30 4.87 12.94
N SER A 183 -7.31 5.31 13.66
CA SER A 183 -8.70 4.85 13.43
C SER A 183 -9.25 5.40 12.11
N MET A 184 -10.37 4.84 11.66
CA MET A 184 -11.13 5.34 10.51
C MET A 184 -11.64 6.78 10.73
N GLU A 185 -11.94 7.14 11.98
CA GLU A 185 -12.36 8.47 12.40
C GLU A 185 -11.20 9.48 12.45
N GLY A 186 -9.99 9.05 12.13
CA GLY A 186 -8.79 9.89 12.11
C GLY A 186 -8.15 10.13 13.48
N ILE A 187 -8.61 9.42 14.51
CA ILE A 187 -8.01 9.48 15.83
C ILE A 187 -6.71 8.68 15.81
N LEU A 188 -5.60 9.37 16.11
CA LEU A 188 -4.30 8.77 16.33
C LEU A 188 -4.17 8.27 17.77
N ASP A 189 -3.91 6.98 17.94
CA ASP A 189 -3.68 6.37 19.26
C ASP A 189 -2.23 6.58 19.68
N LEU A 190 -1.98 7.72 20.34
CA LEU A 190 -0.66 8.09 20.83
C LEU A 190 -0.17 7.20 21.99
N GLU A 191 -1.08 6.53 22.70
CA GLU A 191 -0.71 5.62 23.80
C GLU A 191 -0.07 4.34 23.27
N ARG A 192 -0.48 3.90 22.07
CA ARG A 192 0.08 2.73 21.37
C ARG A 192 1.19 3.09 20.38
N LYS A 193 1.73 4.31 20.46
CA LYS A 193 2.81 4.78 19.61
C LYS A 193 4.08 3.96 19.83
N ILE A 194 4.59 3.33 18.78
CA ILE A 194 5.87 2.61 18.80
C ILE A 194 6.93 3.45 18.10
N MET A 195 8.13 3.49 18.67
CA MET A 195 9.30 4.06 18.03
C MET A 195 10.21 2.94 17.51
N LEU A 196 10.49 2.96 16.22
CA LEU A 196 11.46 2.07 15.59
C LEU A 196 12.75 2.81 15.23
N PRO A 197 13.90 2.14 15.32
CA PRO A 197 15.18 2.74 14.95
C PRO A 197 15.24 3.06 13.46
N ALA A 198 16.03 4.08 13.12
CA ALA A 198 16.25 4.58 11.76
C ALA A 198 16.81 3.53 10.77
N THR A 199 17.32 2.40 11.28
CA THR A 199 17.82 1.29 10.47
C THR A 199 16.71 0.48 9.78
N THR A 200 15.47 0.60 10.27
CA THR A 200 14.29 -0.05 9.70
C THR A 200 13.93 0.65 8.40
N THR A 201 14.08 -0.03 7.27
CA THR A 201 13.87 0.61 5.96
C THR A 201 12.44 0.54 5.47
N ASP A 202 11.73 -0.56 5.76
CA ASP A 202 10.42 -0.84 5.21
C ASP A 202 9.55 -1.66 6.18
N CYS A 203 8.28 -1.29 6.31
CA CYS A 203 7.31 -2.02 7.13
C CYS A 203 5.90 -2.01 6.51
N CYS A 204 5.19 -3.14 6.63
CA CYS A 204 3.79 -3.35 6.20
C CYS A 204 2.92 -3.65 7.41
N VAL A 205 1.61 -3.58 7.26
CA VAL A 205 0.70 -4.19 8.24
C VAL A 205 -0.14 -5.26 7.56
N ASN A 206 -0.16 -6.46 8.12
CA ASN A 206 -1.01 -7.52 7.59
C ASN A 206 -2.48 -7.30 8.00
N SER A 207 -3.40 -8.07 7.40
CA SER A 207 -4.84 -8.00 7.69
C SER A 207 -5.21 -8.26 9.16
N GLN A 208 -4.31 -8.87 9.94
CA GLN A 208 -4.50 -9.14 11.36
C GLN A 208 -3.96 -8.00 12.25
N GLY A 209 -3.53 -6.89 11.66
CA GLY A 209 -2.97 -5.75 12.41
C GLY A 209 -1.54 -5.98 12.90
N GLY A 210 -0.86 -7.01 12.40
CA GLY A 210 0.54 -7.30 12.70
C GLY A 210 1.48 -6.52 11.79
N LEU A 211 2.47 -5.86 12.38
CA LEU A 211 3.52 -5.15 11.63
C LEU A 211 4.54 -6.15 11.10
N LEU A 212 4.74 -6.14 9.79
CA LEU A 212 5.78 -6.87 9.09
C LEU A 212 6.93 -5.92 8.83
N MET A 213 8.13 -6.24 9.30
CA MET A 213 9.34 -5.42 9.12
C MET A 213 10.38 -6.21 8.35
N LEU A 214 11.00 -5.58 7.35
CA LEU A 214 12.15 -6.16 6.66
C LEU A 214 13.44 -5.72 7.35
N GLU A 215 14.06 -6.63 8.10
CA GLU A 215 15.39 -6.43 8.67
C GLU A 215 16.44 -6.49 7.56
N LYS A 216 17.28 -5.45 7.49
CA LYS A 216 18.41 -5.43 6.58
C LYS A 216 19.32 -6.63 6.82
N PRO A 217 19.80 -7.28 5.76
CA PRO A 217 20.79 -8.33 5.90
C PRO A 217 22.05 -7.76 6.56
N GLY A 218 22.55 -8.44 7.59
CA GLY A 218 23.92 -8.26 8.04
C GLY A 218 24.91 -8.80 7.00
N LYS A 219 26.21 -8.54 7.21
CA LYS A 219 27.26 -9.16 6.39
C LYS A 219 27.07 -10.69 6.39
N ASP A 220 26.99 -11.27 5.19
CA ASP A 220 26.78 -12.71 4.97
C ASP A 220 25.46 -13.29 5.51
N LYS A 221 24.44 -12.45 5.73
CA LYS A 221 23.10 -12.89 6.13
C LYS A 221 22.07 -12.53 5.07
N LEU A 222 20.99 -13.32 4.98
CA LEU A 222 19.81 -12.94 4.21
C LEU A 222 18.97 -11.92 4.98
N ALA A 223 18.20 -11.13 4.26
CA ALA A 223 17.18 -10.26 4.86
C ALA A 223 16.18 -11.14 5.63
N ARG A 224 15.64 -10.62 6.74
CA ARG A 224 14.66 -11.33 7.57
C ARG A 224 13.36 -10.56 7.61
N LEU A 225 12.25 -11.25 7.45
CA LEU A 225 10.93 -10.69 7.70
C LEU A 225 10.57 -10.95 9.17
N CYS A 226 10.40 -9.89 9.94
CA CYS A 226 10.01 -9.94 11.34
C CYS A 226 8.55 -9.53 11.50
N LEU A 227 7.79 -10.29 12.29
CA LEU A 227 6.39 -10.00 12.59
C LEU A 227 6.27 -9.52 14.03
N MET A 228 5.80 -8.29 14.23
CA MET A 228 5.34 -7.78 15.52
C MET A 228 3.81 -7.88 15.58
N ARG A 229 3.30 -8.70 16.49
CA ARG A 229 1.85 -8.92 16.64
C ARG A 229 1.20 -7.81 17.46
N GLY A 230 -0.07 -7.54 17.16
CA GLY A 230 -0.94 -6.73 18.03
C GLY A 230 -0.65 -5.23 18.02
N LEU A 231 -0.10 -4.69 16.93
CA LEU A 231 0.10 -3.24 16.80
C LEU A 231 -1.25 -2.53 16.60
N LEU A 232 -2.06 -3.04 15.67
CA LEU A 232 -3.42 -2.57 15.48
C LEU A 232 -4.40 -3.47 16.22
N PRO A 233 -5.52 -2.91 16.74
CA PRO A 233 -6.57 -3.73 17.30
C PRO A 233 -7.08 -4.74 16.26
N CYS A 234 -7.20 -6.01 16.65
CA CYS A 234 -7.83 -7.01 15.80
C CYS A 234 -9.27 -6.56 15.50
N SER A 235 -9.73 -6.78 14.28
CA SER A 235 -11.17 -6.84 14.04
C SER A 235 -11.71 -8.00 14.87
N GLU A 236 -12.53 -7.69 15.88
CA GLU A 236 -13.36 -8.72 16.52
C GLU A 236 -14.14 -9.44 15.42
N ALA A 237 -14.05 -10.77 15.42
CA ALA A 237 -14.66 -11.66 14.44
C ALA A 237 -16.17 -11.74 14.58
#